data_AF-A0A0N4X5V2-F1
#
_entry.id   AF-A0A0N4X5V2-F1
#
_cell.length_a   1.000
_cell.length_b   1.000
_cell.length_c   1.000
_cell.angle_alpha   90.00
_cell.angle_beta   90.00
_cell.angle_gamma   90.00
#
_symmetry.space_group_name_H-M   'P 1'
#
loop_
_entity.id
_entity.type
_entity.pdbx_description
1 polymer ?
#
loop_
_entity_poly.entity_id
_entity_poly.type
_entity_poly.pdbx_seq_one_letter_code
_entity_poly.pdbx_strand_id
1 'polypeptide(L)'
;LDSIRAALLDTLPANVAYVLQPQISEWNEDGEVLQIVADIPCEKQRIGKLVLGKGGQRIVDIGKRVNDHMSNLFARQLFVRILVKHNKKVMSILS
;
A
#
# COMPACT_ATOMS: atom_id res chain seq x y z
N LEU A 1 -2.88 -9.85 -0.65
CA LEU A 1 -3.21 -9.01 0.52
C LEU A 1 -2.22 -9.20 1.67
N ASP A 2 -1.81 -10.42 1.98
CA ASP A 2 -0.92 -10.68 3.12
C ASP A 2 0.46 -10.05 2.99
N SER A 3 1.02 -9.96 1.78
CA SER A 3 2.27 -9.21 1.53
C SER A 3 2.16 -7.73 1.92
N ILE A 4 1.00 -7.10 1.71
CA ILE A 4 0.75 -5.70 2.11
C ILE A 4 0.65 -5.60 3.63
N ARG A 5 -0.08 -6.53 4.27
CA ARG A 5 -0.21 -6.56 5.74
C ARG A 5 1.14 -6.77 6.43
N ALA A 6 1.96 -7.68 5.92
CA ALA A 6 3.32 -7.91 6.43
C ALA A 6 4.17 -6.65 6.31
N ALA A 7 4.17 -6.00 5.13
CA ALA A 7 4.92 -4.75 4.94
C ALA A 7 4.44 -3.60 5.84
N LEU A 8 3.14 -3.54 6.17
CA LEU A 8 2.60 -2.58 7.13
C LEU A 8 3.06 -2.87 8.56
N LEU A 9 3.04 -4.14 8.98
CA LEU A 9 3.52 -4.57 10.31
C LEU A 9 5.01 -4.30 10.50
N ASP A 10 5.82 -4.47 9.45
CA ASP A 10 7.27 -4.22 9.49
C ASP A 10 7.64 -2.74 9.57
N THR A 11 6.72 -1.84 9.25
CA THR A 11 7.02 -0.40 9.07
C THR A 11 6.24 0.52 10.02
N LEU A 12 5.15 0.04 10.60
CA LEU A 12 4.27 0.79 11.48
C LEU A 12 4.22 0.16 12.87
N PRO A 13 3.95 0.96 13.92
CA PRO A 13 3.61 0.42 15.22
C PRO A 13 2.46 -0.59 15.11
N ALA A 14 2.57 -1.73 15.80
CA ALA A 14 1.61 -2.82 15.72
C ALA A 14 0.16 -2.36 15.96
N ASN A 15 -0.06 -1.50 16.96
CA ASN A 15 -1.38 -0.94 17.27
C ASN A 15 -2.00 -0.11 16.14
N VAL A 16 -1.20 0.40 15.20
CA VAL A 16 -1.66 1.06 13.98
C VAL A 16 -1.82 0.05 12.85
N ALA A 17 -0.83 -0.82 12.64
CA ALA A 17 -0.86 -1.78 11.54
C ALA A 17 -2.10 -2.71 11.60
N TYR A 18 -2.48 -3.18 12.80
CA TYR A 18 -3.62 -4.08 12.98
C TYR A 18 -4.98 -3.46 12.70
N VAL A 19 -5.13 -2.13 12.84
CA VAL A 19 -6.41 -1.46 12.55
C VAL A 19 -6.56 -1.11 11.07
N LEU A 20 -5.48 -1.19 10.29
CA LEU A 20 -5.54 -0.98 8.85
C LEU A 20 -6.08 -2.21 8.16
N GLN A 21 -7.05 -2.00 7.26
CA GLN A 21 -7.65 -3.07 6.46
C GLN A 21 -7.38 -2.82 4.98
N PRO A 22 -6.21 -3.22 4.44
CA PRO A 22 -5.92 -3.08 3.03
C PRO A 22 -6.92 -3.88 2.18
N GLN A 23 -7.32 -3.31 1.05
CA GLN A 23 -8.25 -3.92 0.11
C GLN A 23 -7.70 -3.77 -1.32
N ILE A 24 -7.88 -4.78 -2.17
CA ILE A 24 -7.57 -4.65 -3.60
C ILE A 24 -8.73 -3.91 -4.25
N SER A 25 -8.46 -2.76 -4.84
CA SER A 25 -9.45 -1.95 -5.55
C SER A 25 -9.41 -2.18 -7.06
N GLU A 26 -8.25 -2.52 -7.62
CA GLU A 26 -8.11 -2.85 -9.04
C GLU A 26 -7.18 -4.04 -9.23
N TRP A 27 -7.54 -4.89 -10.18
CA TRP A 27 -6.75 -6.02 -10.65
C TRP A 27 -6.86 -6.04 -12.17
N ASN A 28 -5.77 -5.68 -12.85
CA ASN A 28 -5.76 -5.56 -14.31
C ASN A 28 -4.55 -6.28 -14.90
N GLU A 29 -4.78 -7.01 -15.99
CA GLU A 29 -3.72 -7.64 -16.77
C GLU A 29 -3.51 -6.80 -18.04
N ASP A 30 -2.34 -6.19 -18.14
CA ASP A 30 -1.95 -5.38 -19.29
C ASP A 30 -0.77 -6.07 -19.98
N GLY A 31 -1.10 -6.92 -20.95
CA GLY A 31 -0.13 -7.82 -21.60
C GLY A 31 0.51 -8.77 -20.57
N GLU A 32 1.82 -8.65 -20.39
CA GLU A 32 2.59 -9.46 -19.43
C GLU A 32 2.65 -8.85 -18.02
N VAL A 33 2.15 -7.63 -17.84
CA VAL A 33 2.24 -6.89 -16.58
C VAL A 33 0.96 -7.04 -15.76
N LEU A 34 1.09 -7.51 -14.52
CA LEU A 34 -0.01 -7.45 -13.54
C LEU A 34 -0.03 -6.08 -12.85
N GLN A 35 -1.09 -5.32 -13.05
CA GLN A 35 -1.31 -4.08 -12.32
C GLN A 35 -2.31 -4.32 -11.19
N ILE A 36 -1.89 -4.03 -9.95
CA ILE A 36 -2.73 -4.17 -8.76
C ILE A 36 -2.78 -2.83 -8.06
N VAL A 37 -3.99 -2.34 -7.82
CA VAL A 37 -4.20 -1.18 -6.94
C VAL A 37 -4.75 -1.68 -5.62
N ALA A 38 -4.10 -1.29 -4.53
CA ALA A 38 -4.53 -1.58 -3.18
C ALA A 38 -4.83 -0.29 -2.42
N ASP A 39 -6.02 -0.24 -1.81
CA ASP A 39 -6.43 0.85 -0.96
C ASP A 39 -6.11 0.54 0.51
N ILE A 40 -5.60 1.54 1.22
CA ILE A 40 -5.46 1.53 2.67
C ILE A 40 -6.43 2.58 3.24
N PRO A 41 -7.68 2.20 3.56
CA PRO A 41 -8.63 3.08 4.20
C PRO A 41 -8.16 3.41 5.63
N CYS A 42 -8.09 4.70 5.91
CA CYS A 42 -7.71 5.25 7.21
C CYS A 42 -8.88 6.05 7.79
N GLU A 43 -9.41 5.60 8.93
CA GLU A 43 -10.48 6.32 9.64
C GLU A 43 -10.04 7.70 10.12
N LYS A 44 -8.79 7.81 10.58
CA LYS A 44 -8.22 9.07 11.10
C LYS A 44 -7.16 9.59 10.16
N GLN A 45 -7.25 10.86 9.80
CA GLN A 45 -6.24 11.52 8.96
C GLN A 45 -4.81 11.39 9.53
N ARG A 46 -4.65 11.40 10.87
CA ARG A 46 -3.33 11.20 11.51
C ARG A 46 -2.72 9.83 11.16
N ILE A 47 -3.55 8.78 11.07
CA ILE A 47 -3.09 7.44 10.74
C ILE A 47 -2.64 7.44 9.28
N GLY A 48 -3.42 8.02 8.38
CA GLY A 48 -3.03 8.17 6.99
C GLY A 48 -1.70 8.92 6.82
N LYS A 49 -1.48 10.02 7.55
CA LYS A 49 -0.18 10.72 7.58
C LYS A 49 0.96 9.85 8.10
N LEU A 50 0.71 9.01 9.11
CA LEU A 50 1.70 8.08 9.64
C LEU A 50 2.06 6.99 8.62
N VAL A 51 1.07 6.47 7.88
CA VAL A 51 1.27 5.49 6.81
C VAL A 51 2.05 6.10 5.64
N LEU A 52 1.71 7.32 5.23
CA LEU A 52 2.46 8.06 4.21
C LEU A 52 3.91 8.32 4.65
N GLY A 53 4.12 8.65 5.92
CA GLY A 53 5.42 9.04 6.44
C GLY A 53 5.86 10.43 5.96
N LYS A 54 7.07 10.84 6.35
CA LYS A 54 7.63 12.15 5.97
C LYS A 54 7.80 12.22 4.45
N GLY A 55 7.14 13.18 3.80
CA GLY A 55 7.20 13.36 2.35
C GLY A 55 6.74 12.13 1.55
N GLY A 56 5.95 11.22 2.14
CA GLY A 56 5.50 10.01 1.44
C GLY A 56 6.50 8.86 1.38
N GLN A 57 7.69 9.01 1.98
CA GLN A 57 8.75 8.00 1.84
C GLN A 57 8.32 6.62 2.33
N ARG A 58 7.53 6.54 3.42
CA ARG A 58 7.15 5.26 4.01
C ARG A 58 6.23 4.46 3.08
N ILE A 59 5.25 5.11 2.46
CA ILE A 59 4.34 4.40 1.54
C ILE A 59 5.08 3.94 0.27
N VAL A 60 6.09 4.70 -0.18
CA VAL A 60 6.99 4.30 -1.28
C VAL A 60 7.79 3.06 -0.90
N ASP A 61 8.38 3.02 0.30
CA ASP A 61 9.15 1.88 0.78
C ASP A 61 8.29 0.62 0.95
N ILE A 62 7.07 0.77 1.47
CA ILE A 62 6.07 -0.32 1.56
C ILE A 62 5.74 -0.82 0.16
N GLY A 63 5.40 0.09 -0.76
CA GLY A 63 5.07 -0.24 -2.15
C GLY A 63 6.18 -1.03 -2.83
N LYS A 64 7.43 -0.59 -2.69
CA LYS A 64 8.59 -1.28 -3.24
C LYS A 64 8.74 -2.71 -2.68
N ARG A 65 8.69 -2.88 -1.35
CA ARG A 65 8.78 -4.21 -0.72
C ARG A 65 7.68 -5.15 -1.18
N VAL A 66 6.45 -4.65 -1.25
CA VAL A 66 5.30 -5.44 -1.72
C VAL A 66 5.51 -5.83 -3.18
N ASN A 67 5.94 -4.88 -4.03
CA ASN A 67 6.17 -5.13 -5.44
C ASN A 67 7.26 -6.16 -5.68
N ASP A 68 8.40 -6.04 -4.99
CA ASP A 68 9.53 -6.96 -5.10
C ASP A 68 9.12 -8.37 -4.65
N HIS A 69 8.44 -8.48 -3.51
CA HIS A 69 7.95 -9.76 -2.99
C HIS A 69 6.93 -10.41 -3.94
N MET A 70 5.95 -9.64 -4.43
CA MET A 70 4.92 -10.19 -5.31
C MET A 70 5.48 -10.53 -6.70
N SER A 71 6.37 -9.71 -7.27
CA SER A 71 7.01 -10.03 -8.56
C SER A 71 7.78 -11.34 -8.48
N ASN A 72 8.50 -11.59 -7.38
CA ASN A 72 9.20 -12.84 -7.15
C ASN A 72 8.23 -14.03 -7.00
N LEU A 73 7.12 -13.84 -6.28
CA LEU A 73 6.12 -14.90 -6.05
C LEU A 73 5.39 -15.32 -7.33
N PHE A 74 5.04 -14.36 -8.19
CA PHE A 74 4.28 -14.61 -9.42
C PHE A 74 5.18 -14.91 -10.64
N ALA A 75 6.50 -14.79 -10.49
CA ALA A 75 7.48 -14.96 -11.57
C ALA A 75 7.14 -14.17 -12.85
N ARG A 76 6.51 -13.00 -12.70
CA ARG A 76 6.12 -12.11 -13.80
C ARG A 76 6.25 -10.65 -13.39
N GLN A 77 6.26 -9.75 -14.36
CA GLN A 77 6.28 -8.32 -14.09
C GLN A 77 4.98 -7.90 -13.40
N LEU A 78 5.14 -7.19 -12.28
CA LEU A 78 4.03 -6.77 -11.43
C LEU A 78 4.27 -5.34 -10.98
N PHE A 79 3.18 -4.57 -10.96
CA PHE A 79 3.15 -3.20 -10.49
C PHE A 79 2.06 -3.03 -9.44
N VAL A 80 2.45 -2.96 -8.16
CA VAL A 80 1.55 -2.65 -7.06
C VAL A 80 1.55 -1.16 -6.79
N ARG A 81 0.38 -0.54 -6.90
CA ARG A 81 0.13 0.82 -6.45
C ARG A 81 -0.66 0.78 -5.15
N ILE A 82 -0.17 1.45 -4.11
CA ILE A 82 -0.86 1.55 -2.82
C ILE A 82 -1.41 2.96 -2.64
N LEU A 83 -2.71 3.08 -2.39
CA LEU A 83 -3.41 4.35 -2.20
C LEU A 83 -3.88 4.47 -0.75
N VAL A 84 -3.32 5.43 -0.01
CA VAL A 84 -3.83 5.76 1.32
C VAL A 84 -5.08 6.63 1.17
N LYS A 85 -6.21 6.20 1.73
CA LYS A 85 -7.48 6.93 1.61
C LYS A 85 -7.98 7.38 2.99
N HIS A 86 -8.52 8.59 3.06
CA HIS A 86 -9.28 9.07 4.22
C HIS A 86 -10.60 9.66 3.71
N ASN A 87 -11.72 9.27 4.33
CA ASN A 87 -13.06 9.66 3.88
C ASN A 87 -13.28 9.43 2.37
N LYS A 88 -12.86 8.26 1.86
CA LYS A 88 -12.89 7.87 0.44
C LYS A 88 -12.06 8.74 -0.53
N LYS A 89 -11.31 9.73 -0.02
CA LYS A 89 -10.40 10.56 -0.81
C LYS A 89 -8.97 10.05 -0.68
N VAL A 90 -8.26 9.96 -1.79
CA VAL A 90 -6.82 9.65 -1.79
C VAL A 90 -6.09 10.78 -1.07
N MET A 91 -5.30 10.41 -0.06
CA MET A 91 -4.42 11.34 0.62
C MET A 91 -3.19 11.54 -0.27
N SER A 92 -3.08 12.72 -0.88
CA SER A 92 -1.88 13.09 -1.61
C SER A 92 -0.78 13.54 -0.65
N ILE A 93 0.46 13.23 -1.03
CA ILE A 93 1.64 13.89 -0.49
C ILE A 93 1.73 15.21 -1.26
N LEU A 94 0.96 16.22 -0.84
CA LEU A 94 1.23 17.57 -1.33
C LEU A 94 2.54 18.01 -0.67
N SER A 95 3.59 18.02 -1.48
CA SER A 95 4.83 18.76 -1.25
C SER A 95 4.56 20.23 -1.01
#